data_AF-A0A2I0KW25-F1
#
_entry.id   AF-A0A2I0KW25-F1
#
_cell.length_a   1.000
_cell.length_b   1.000
_cell.length_c   1.000
_cell.angle_alpha   90.00
_cell.angle_beta   90.00
_cell.angle_gamma   90.00
#
_symmetry.space_group_name_H-M   'P 1'
#
loop_
_entity.id
_entity.type
_entity.pdbx_description
1 polymer ?
#
loop_
_entity_poly.entity_id
_entity_poly.type
_entity_poly.pdbx_seq_one_letter_code
_entity_poly.pdbx_strand_id
1 'polypeptide(L)' 'MAGEHIIAGVLVGAVLAALLQCGIAQTVHVVGDDLGWVIPQGGASAYDAWAASKTFVIGDTLVTID' A
#
# COMPACT_ATOMS: atom_id res chain seq x y z
N MET A 1 -5.94 42.67 -15.19
CA MET A 1 -4.68 41.99 -15.57
C MET A 1 -3.95 41.37 -14.37
N ALA A 2 -3.69 42.05 -13.24
CA ALA A 2 -2.95 41.43 -12.13
C ALA A 2 -3.70 40.29 -11.38
N GLY A 3 -5.01 40.41 -11.16
CA GLY A 3 -5.79 39.39 -10.42
C GLY A 3 -5.94 38.05 -11.15
N GLU A 4 -5.97 38.06 -12.48
CA GLU A 4 -6.17 36.86 -13.30
C GLU A 4 -4.95 35.91 -13.24
N HIS A 5 -3.74 36.48 -13.29
CA HIS A 5 -2.50 35.71 -13.15
C HIS A 5 -2.34 35.11 -11.75
N ILE A 6 -2.81 35.81 -10.71
CA ILE A 6 -2.79 35.31 -9.32
C ILE A 6 -3.74 34.12 -9.18
N ILE A 7 -4.95 34.21 -9.74
CA ILE A 7 -5.93 33.11 -9.70
C ILE A 7 -5.40 31.90 -10.48
N ALA A 8 -4.81 32.11 -11.66
CA ALA A 8 -4.20 31.04 -12.44
C ALA A 8 -3.07 30.33 -11.67
N GLY A 9 -2.21 31.08 -10.98
CA GLY A 9 -1.14 30.52 -10.14
C GLY A 9 -1.67 29.65 -9.00
N VAL A 10 -2.72 30.08 -8.31
CA VAL A 10 -3.35 29.32 -7.22
C VAL A 10 -3.98 28.02 -7.73
N LEU A 11 -4.68 28.07 -8.87
CA LEU A 11 -5.31 26.90 -9.47
C LEU A 11 -4.28 25.86 -9.92
N VAL A 12 -3.20 26.29 -10.57
CA VAL A 12 -2.09 25.40 -10.96
C VAL A 12 -1.44 24.77 -9.72
N GLY A 13 -1.20 25.55 -8.67
CA GLY A 13 -0.66 25.04 -7.40
C GLY A 13 -1.56 23.99 -6.74
N ALA A 14 -2.88 24.24 -6.72
CA ALA A 14 -3.85 23.29 -6.18
C ALA A 14 -3.93 22.00 -6.99
N VAL A 15 -3.89 22.08 -8.33
CA VAL A 15 -3.89 20.90 -9.21
C VAL A 15 -2.61 20.08 -9.00
N LEU A 16 -1.44 20.72 -8.95
CA LEU A 16 -0.17 20.02 -8.70
C LEU A 16 -0.13 19.37 -7.32
N ALA A 17 -0.65 20.04 -6.29
CA ALA A 17 -0.77 19.49 -4.96
C ALA A 17 -1.73 18.28 -4.93
N ALA A 18 -2.84 18.34 -5.67
CA ALA A 18 -3.81 17.23 -5.79
C ALA A 18 -3.24 16.03 -6.56
N LEU A 19 -2.48 16.27 -7.63
CA LEU A 19 -1.79 15.23 -8.39
C LEU A 19 -0.71 14.53 -7.55
N LEU A 20 -0.10 15.22 -6.59
CA LEU A 20 0.85 14.62 -5.64
C LEU A 20 0.19 13.65 -4.64
N GLN A 21 -1.14 13.69 -4.49
CA GLN A 21 -1.90 12.88 -3.53
C GLN A 21 -2.33 11.51 -4.10
N CYS A 22 -2.21 11.27 -5.40
CA CYS A 22 -2.88 10.15 -6.06
C CYS A 22 -2.13 8.81 -5.99
N GLY A 23 -1.39 8.55 -4.91
CA GLY A 23 -0.67 7.30 -4.70
C GLY A 23 -1.21 6.54 -3.49
N ILE A 24 -2.20 5.67 -3.67
CA ILE A 24 -2.40 4.59 -2.70
C ILE A 24 -1.21 3.65 -2.88
N ALA A 25 -0.25 3.67 -1.96
CA ALA A 25 0.83 2.70 -1.95
C ALA A 25 0.23 1.33 -1.58
N GLN A 26 -0.01 0.49 -2.59
CA GLN A 26 -0.44 -0.90 -2.37
C GLN A 26 0.75 -1.71 -1.85
N THR A 27 0.53 -2.46 -0.77
CA THR A 27 1.57 -3.31 -0.18
C THR A 27 1.39 -4.75 -0.64
N VAL A 28 2.51 -5.39 -0.98
CA VAL A 28 2.55 -6.83 -1.26
C VAL A 28 3.09 -7.55 -0.02
N HIS A 29 2.31 -8.48 0.51
CA HIS A 29 2.67 -9.31 1.65
C HIS A 29 2.99 -10.72 1.16
N VAL A 30 4.21 -11.19 1.41
CA VAL A 30 4.60 -12.58 1.11
C VAL A 30 4.10 -13.48 2.24
N VAL A 31 3.26 -14.46 1.92
CA VAL A 31 2.67 -15.32 2.93
C VAL A 31 3.73 -16.23 3.56
N GLY A 32 3.83 -16.19 4.88
CA GLY A 32 4.85 -16.94 5.63
C GLY A 32 6.23 -16.28 5.63
N ASP A 33 6.44 -15.14 4.96
CA ASP A 33 7.76 -14.53 4.78
C ASP A 33 8.78 -15.59 4.28
N ASP A 34 9.88 -15.83 4.99
CA ASP A 34 10.88 -16.85 4.64
C ASP A 34 10.39 -18.30 4.75
N LEU A 35 9.28 -18.55 5.47
CA LEU A 35 8.67 -19.88 5.58
C LEU A 35 8.02 -20.31 4.25
N GLY A 36 7.50 -19.37 3.48
CA GLY A 36 6.67 -19.61 2.30
C GLY A 36 5.31 -20.25 2.62
N TRP A 37 4.61 -20.70 1.56
CA TRP A 37 3.29 -21.33 1.66
C TRP A 37 3.40 -22.87 1.61
N VAL A 38 3.77 -23.46 2.75
CA VAL A 38 3.97 -24.89 2.95
C VAL A 38 3.09 -25.45 4.07
N ILE A 39 3.18 -26.74 4.37
CA ILE A 39 2.55 -27.35 5.55
C ILE A 39 3.58 -27.29 6.70
N PRO A 40 3.44 -26.38 7.70
CA PRO A 40 4.44 -26.20 8.74
C PRO A 40 4.36 -27.31 9.79
N GLN A 41 5.49 -27.65 10.39
CA GLN A 41 5.53 -28.53 11.55
C GLN A 41 4.94 -27.78 12.76
N GLY A 42 3.70 -28.10 13.14
CA GLY A 42 2.90 -27.32 14.10
C GLY A 42 1.58 -26.79 13.53
N GLY A 43 1.33 -27.01 12.24
CA GLY A 43 0.05 -26.69 11.60
C GLY A 43 -0.12 -25.19 11.32
N ALA A 44 -1.37 -24.74 11.30
CA ALA A 44 -1.75 -23.39 10.87
C ALA A 44 -1.22 -22.25 11.77
N SER A 45 -0.74 -22.56 12.98
CA SER A 45 -0.26 -21.56 13.95
C SER A 45 0.84 -20.64 13.40
N ALA A 46 1.68 -21.13 12.48
CA ALA A 46 2.70 -20.30 11.84
C ALA A 46 2.07 -19.17 11.01
N TYR A 47 0.97 -19.47 10.31
CA TYR A 47 0.24 -18.48 9.51
C TYR A 47 -0.61 -17.55 10.37
N ASP A 48 -1.14 -18.03 11.49
CA ASP A 48 -1.82 -17.18 12.47
C ASP A 48 -0.87 -16.12 13.04
N ALA A 49 0.35 -16.54 13.42
CA ALA A 49 1.39 -15.64 13.92
C ALA A 49 1.86 -14.66 12.85
N TRP A 50 2.04 -15.13 11.60
CA TRP A 50 2.37 -14.27 10.47
C TRP A 50 1.28 -13.22 10.25
N ALA A 51 0.01 -13.63 10.15
CA ALA A 51 -1.10 -12.71 9.90
C ALA A 51 -1.26 -11.68 11.03
N ALA A 52 -1.09 -12.10 12.29
CA ALA A 52 -1.14 -11.21 13.45
C ALA A 52 -0.01 -10.16 13.47
N SER A 53 1.08 -10.39 12.73
CA SER A 53 2.21 -9.47 12.62
C SER A 53 2.06 -8.43 11.49
N LYS A 54 1.02 -8.52 10.65
CA LYS A 54 0.80 -7.63 9.51
C LYS A 54 -0.42 -6.72 9.74
N THR A 55 -0.41 -5.58 9.08
CA THR A 55 -1.59 -4.71 8.92
C THR A 55 -2.00 -4.77 7.45
N PHE A 56 -3.22 -5.24 7.19
CA PHE A 56 -3.77 -5.30 5.83
C PHE A 56 -4.70 -4.11 5.60
N VAL A 57 -4.51 -3.41 4.49
CA VAL A 57 -5.42 -2.34 4.04
C VAL A 57 -6.04 -2.69 2.70
N ILE A 58 -7.15 -2.03 2.36
CA ILE A 58 -7.81 -2.24 1.06
C ILE A 58 -6.83 -1.92 -0.06
N GLY A 59 -6.64 -2.88 -0.97
CA GLY A 59 -5.70 -2.78 -2.09
C GLY A 59 -4.40 -3.56 -1.89
N ASP A 60 -4.13 -4.08 -0.70
CA ASP A 60 -2.98 -4.97 -0.49
C ASP A 60 -3.17 -6.32 -1.19
N THR A 61 -2.06 -6.96 -1.54
CA THR A 61 -2.04 -8.28 -2.20
C THR A 61 -1.22 -9.27 -1.38
N LEU A 62 -1.72 -10.51 -1.25
CA LEU A 62 -0.99 -11.62 -0.66
C LEU A 62 -0.41 -12.49 -1.79
N VAL A 63 0.88 -12.76 -1.73
CA VAL A 63 1.59 -13.57 -2.73
C VAL A 63 2.35 -14.71 -2.08
N THR A 64 2.62 -15.75 -2.85
CA THR A 64 3.51 -16.86 -2.46
C THR A 64 4.83 -16.74 -3.21
N ILE A 65 5.90 -17.30 -2.65
CA ILE A 65 7.16 -17.51 -3.36
C ILE A 65 7.01 -18.84 -4.11
N ASP A 66 7.18 -18.80 -5.43
CA ASP A 66 7.22 -19.99 -6.29
C ASP A 66 8.52 -20.79 -6.08
#